data_AF-A0A1C1CC44-F1
#
_entry.id   AF-A0A1C1CC44-F1
#
_cell.length_a   1.000
_cell.length_b   1.000
_cell.length_c   1.000
_cell.angle_alpha   90.00
_cell.angle_beta   90.00
_cell.angle_gamma   90.00
#
_symmetry.space_group_name_H-M   'P 1'
#
loop_
_entity.id
_entity.type
_entity.pdbx_description
1 polymer ?
#
loop_
_entity_poly.entity_id
_entity_poly.type
_entity_poly.pdbx_seq_one_letter_code
_entity_poly.pdbx_strand_id
1 'polypeptide(L)'
;MIKDRADSNTMRRTYEEDENKPGRLRLRDQNATDNPTYPSRGHPAVDWIWTQDQPEDRLAPVMLYIAPTRALVNQNLMEFKFFTLGTNLTCRNITGGHNYLLQVKEAKKACDILCITSGALFKLHNEGFMTLNRLEYLVFDEAHSLFRPATET
;
A
#
# COMPACT_ATOMS: atom_id res chain seq x y z
N MET A 1 -12.15 39.58 22.43
CA MET A 1 -11.48 38.60 23.31
C MET A 1 -12.40 37.41 23.49
N ILE A 2 -12.50 36.56 22.48
CA ILE A 2 -13.20 35.28 22.60
C ILE A 2 -12.17 34.39 23.30
N LYS A 3 -12.35 34.14 24.59
CA LYS A 3 -11.55 33.14 25.29
C LYS A 3 -11.85 31.82 24.62
N ASP A 4 -10.85 31.25 23.98
CA ASP A 4 -10.86 29.88 23.52
C ASP A 4 -11.40 29.01 24.66
N ARG A 5 -12.62 28.53 24.46
CA ARG A 5 -13.18 27.45 25.25
C ARG A 5 -12.40 26.22 24.79
N ALA A 6 -11.19 26.07 25.34
CA ALA A 6 -10.49 24.81 25.33
C ALA A 6 -11.37 23.87 26.14
N ASP A 7 -12.21 23.10 25.46
CA ASP A 7 -12.84 21.94 26.06
C ASP A 7 -11.70 21.06 26.57
N SER A 8 -11.51 21.11 27.90
CA SER A 8 -10.38 20.57 28.65
C SER A 8 -10.39 19.04 28.71
N ASN A 9 -10.85 18.36 27.66
CA ASN A 9 -10.91 16.90 27.63
C ASN A 9 -10.57 16.25 26.29
N THR A 10 -9.96 16.98 25.34
CA THR A 10 -9.23 16.31 24.26
C THR A 10 -7.95 15.73 24.85
N MET A 11 -8.07 14.60 25.55
CA MET A 11 -6.94 13.73 25.87
C MET A 11 -6.13 13.57 24.57
N ARG A 12 -4.96 14.19 24.52
CA ARG A 12 -4.04 13.98 23.41
C ARG A 12 -3.70 12.50 23.43
N ARG A 13 -4.21 11.76 22.45
CA ARG A 13 -3.81 10.36 22.23
C ARG A 13 -2.29 10.35 22.05
N THR A 14 -1.59 9.86 23.05
CA THR A 14 -0.14 9.67 23.03
C THR A 14 0.14 8.30 22.42
N TYR A 15 1.17 8.22 21.57
CA TYR A 15 1.58 6.96 20.96
C TYR A 15 3.00 6.62 21.41
N GLU A 16 3.29 5.32 21.51
CA GLU A 16 4.61 4.77 21.81
C GLU A 16 4.99 3.73 20.74
N GLU A 17 6.28 3.41 20.63
CA GLU A 17 6.72 2.34 19.73
C GLU A 17 6.22 0.98 20.25
N ASP A 18 5.72 0.15 19.34
CA ASP A 18 5.29 -1.20 19.65
C ASP A 18 6.51 -2.11 19.80
N GLU A 19 6.79 -2.52 21.04
CA GLU A 19 7.92 -3.41 21.39
C GLU A 19 7.89 -4.73 20.62
N ASN A 20 6.70 -5.22 20.27
CA ASN A 20 6.54 -6.47 19.52
C ASN A 20 6.64 -6.26 18.01
N LYS A 21 6.46 -5.02 17.52
CA LYS A 21 6.44 -4.68 16.10
C LYS A 21 7.22 -3.37 15.85
N PRO A 22 8.57 -3.43 15.82
CA PRO A 22 9.43 -2.25 15.68
C PRO A 22 9.05 -1.38 14.47
N GLY A 23 9.14 -0.05 14.64
CA GLY A 23 8.70 0.92 13.65
C GLY A 23 7.19 1.14 13.57
N ARG A 24 6.39 0.55 14.49
CA ARG A 24 4.95 0.82 14.62
C ARG A 24 4.63 1.62 15.86
N LEU A 25 3.64 2.51 15.76
CA LEU A 25 3.18 3.34 16.87
C LEU A 25 1.84 2.82 17.39
N ARG A 26 1.74 2.45 18.67
CA ARG A 26 0.49 2.06 19.32
C ARG A 26 0.03 3.11 20.33
N LEU A 27 -1.26 3.15 20.65
CA LEU A 27 -1.78 4.05 21.69
C LEU A 27 -1.14 3.73 23.05
N ARG A 28 -0.51 4.74 23.66
CA ARG A 28 0.03 4.66 25.02
C ARG A 28 -1.13 4.48 25.99
N ASP A 29 -0.96 3.59 26.97
CA ASP A 29 -1.93 3.27 28.03
C ASP A 29 -3.09 2.32 27.65
N GLN A 30 -3.07 1.69 26.47
CA GLN A 30 -3.80 0.42 26.33
C GLN A 30 -2.98 -0.64 27.08
N ASN A 31 -3.49 -1.16 28.21
CA ASN A 31 -2.99 -2.40 28.82
C ASN A 31 -2.71 -3.37 27.67
N ALA A 32 -1.45 -3.76 27.44
CA ALA A 32 -1.00 -4.53 26.28
C ALA A 32 -2.12 -5.44 25.77
N THR A 33 -2.93 -4.91 24.86
CA THR A 33 -4.16 -5.57 24.44
C THR A 33 -3.71 -6.55 23.37
N ASP A 34 -4.34 -7.72 23.29
CA ASP A 34 -4.11 -8.65 22.18
C ASP A 34 -4.41 -8.02 20.80
N ASN A 35 -4.96 -6.79 20.78
CA ASN A 35 -5.23 -6.02 19.57
C ASN A 35 -4.82 -4.54 19.74
N PRO A 36 -3.51 -4.21 19.62
CA PRO A 36 -3.03 -2.84 19.75
C PRO A 36 -3.69 -1.90 18.72
N THR A 37 -4.09 -0.72 19.16
CA THR A 37 -4.63 0.31 18.26
C THR A 37 -3.51 1.17 17.67
N TYR A 38 -3.38 1.16 16.35
CA TYR A 38 -2.44 2.00 15.60
C TYR A 38 -3.12 3.29 15.09
N PRO A 39 -2.38 4.40 14.91
CA PRO A 39 -2.93 5.59 14.28
C PRO A 39 -3.28 5.31 12.83
N SER A 40 -4.48 5.69 12.41
CA SER A 40 -4.86 5.61 10.99
C SER A 40 -3.96 6.52 10.16
N ARG A 41 -3.51 6.00 9.03
CA ARG A 41 -2.74 6.72 8.02
C ARG A 41 -3.62 7.34 6.94
N GLY A 42 -4.95 7.09 6.98
CA GLY A 42 -5.91 7.63 6.02
C GLY A 42 -6.25 6.71 4.86
N HIS A 43 -5.71 5.49 4.80
CA HIS A 43 -6.11 4.48 3.82
C HIS A 43 -6.31 3.12 4.50
N PRO A 44 -7.52 2.53 4.46
CA PRO A 44 -7.87 1.36 5.27
C PRO A 44 -7.02 0.13 4.96
N ALA A 45 -6.69 -0.11 3.68
CA ALA A 45 -5.79 -1.21 3.33
C ALA A 45 -4.36 -0.96 3.82
N VAL A 46 -3.88 0.29 3.82
CA VAL A 46 -2.53 0.61 4.31
C VAL A 46 -2.47 0.40 5.81
N ASP A 47 -3.50 0.87 6.52
CA ASP A 47 -3.65 0.67 7.95
C ASP A 47 -3.61 -0.82 8.29
N TRP A 48 -4.40 -1.64 7.59
CA TRP A 48 -4.42 -3.08 7.81
C TRP A 48 -3.09 -3.76 7.47
N ILE A 49 -2.48 -3.46 6.32
CA ILE A 49 -1.19 -4.06 5.92
C ILE A 49 -0.11 -3.70 6.95
N TRP A 50 -0.14 -2.47 7.46
CA TRP A 50 0.79 -2.01 8.48
C TRP A 50 0.52 -2.64 9.85
N THR A 51 -0.62 -3.31 10.10
CA THR A 51 -0.82 -4.09 11.34
C THR A 51 -0.44 -5.56 11.20
N GLN A 52 -0.30 -6.09 9.98
CA GLN A 52 0.09 -7.48 9.73
C GLN A 52 1.58 -7.73 9.94
N ASP A 53 1.97 -8.96 10.28
CA ASP A 53 3.38 -9.33 10.29
C ASP A 53 3.91 -9.45 8.86
N GLN A 54 5.01 -8.76 8.57
CA GLN A 54 5.59 -8.75 7.24
C GLN A 54 6.74 -9.76 7.19
N PRO A 55 6.77 -10.68 6.20
CA PRO A 55 7.93 -11.54 5.99
C PRO A 55 9.16 -10.68 5.65
N GLU A 56 10.35 -11.24 5.86
CA GLU A 56 11.60 -10.51 5.65
C GLU A 56 11.87 -10.20 4.17
N ASP A 57 11.54 -11.14 3.28
CA ASP A 57 11.89 -11.07 1.86
C ASP A 57 10.95 -10.17 1.03
N ARG A 58 9.68 -10.06 1.46
CA ARG A 58 8.59 -9.27 0.85
C ARG A 58 8.49 -9.43 -0.68
N LEU A 59 8.72 -10.65 -1.19
CA LEU A 59 8.87 -10.94 -2.64
C LEU A 59 7.55 -10.97 -3.43
N ALA A 60 6.42 -10.65 -2.81
CA ALA A 60 5.11 -10.56 -3.46
C ALA A 60 4.29 -9.43 -2.82
N PRO A 61 3.52 -8.65 -3.59
CA PRO A 61 2.69 -7.60 -3.03
C PRO A 61 1.57 -8.15 -2.16
N VAL A 62 1.25 -7.44 -1.08
CA VAL A 62 0.04 -7.64 -0.27
C VAL A 62 -1.14 -6.88 -0.87
N MET A 63 -0.85 -5.73 -1.48
CA MET A 63 -1.81 -4.93 -2.23
C MET A 63 -1.36 -4.75 -3.68
N LEU A 64 -2.25 -5.08 -4.61
CA LEU A 64 -2.07 -4.85 -6.04
C LEU A 64 -3.08 -3.83 -6.53
N TYR A 65 -2.57 -2.69 -6.99
CA TYR A 65 -3.36 -1.64 -7.61
C TYR A 65 -3.16 -1.70 -9.13
N ILE A 66 -4.22 -1.95 -9.88
CA ILE A 66 -4.19 -2.08 -11.34
C ILE A 66 -4.89 -0.88 -11.95
N ALA A 67 -4.20 -0.14 -12.81
CA ALA A 67 -4.76 1.00 -13.54
C ALA A 67 -4.50 0.88 -15.05
N PRO A 68 -5.31 1.52 -15.92
CA PRO A 68 -5.17 1.39 -17.36
C PRO A 68 -3.97 2.15 -17.93
N THR A 69 -3.55 3.25 -17.30
CA THR A 69 -2.51 4.13 -17.85
C THR A 69 -1.32 4.28 -16.90
N ARG A 70 -0.15 4.61 -17.47
CA ARG A 70 1.05 4.91 -16.67
C ARG A 70 0.85 6.12 -15.75
N ALA A 71 0.08 7.10 -16.21
CA ALA A 71 -0.21 8.31 -15.44
C ALA A 71 -0.99 7.99 -14.16
N LEU A 72 -2.05 7.19 -14.27
CA LEU A 72 -2.86 6.76 -13.12
C LEU A 72 -2.05 5.90 -12.14
N VAL A 73 -1.23 4.98 -12.65
CA VAL A 73 -0.30 4.19 -11.83
C VAL A 73 0.68 5.08 -11.05
N ASN A 74 1.24 6.10 -11.71
CA ASN A 74 2.18 7.02 -11.07
C ASN A 74 1.49 7.92 -10.03
N GLN A 75 0.27 8.38 -10.32
CA GLN A 75 -0.52 9.17 -9.37
C GLN A 75 -0.79 8.37 -8.09
N ASN A 76 -1.33 7.16 -8.23
CA ASN A 76 -1.65 6.32 -7.09
C ASN A 76 -0.41 5.89 -6.32
N LEU A 77 0.72 5.66 -6.99
CA LEU A 77 1.99 5.42 -6.29
C LEU A 77 2.35 6.60 -5.35
N MET A 78 2.14 7.85 -5.77
CA MET A 78 2.41 9.01 -4.92
C MET A 78 1.45 9.06 -3.72
N GLU A 79 0.18 8.73 -3.93
CA GLU A 79 -0.82 8.66 -2.86
C GLU A 79 -0.49 7.55 -1.84
N PHE A 80 -0.16 6.34 -2.31
CA PHE A 80 0.26 5.27 -1.40
C PHE A 80 1.56 5.59 -0.66
N LYS A 81 2.50 6.27 -1.31
CA LYS A 81 3.72 6.77 -0.63
C LYS A 81 3.37 7.76 0.47
N PHE A 82 2.38 8.63 0.26
CA PHE A 82 1.90 9.55 1.28
C PHE A 82 1.27 8.78 2.46
N PHE A 83 0.37 7.82 2.19
CA PHE A 83 -0.26 7.00 3.23
C PHE A 83 0.74 6.09 3.97
N THR A 84 1.85 5.71 3.35
CA THR A 84 2.88 4.85 3.97
C THR A 84 4.02 5.64 4.63
N LEU A 85 3.96 6.99 4.66
CA LEU A 85 4.99 7.81 5.32
C LEU A 85 5.19 7.41 6.78
N GLY A 86 6.43 7.16 7.19
CA GLY A 86 6.74 6.75 8.57
C GLY A 86 6.26 5.34 8.92
N THR A 87 6.05 4.47 7.92
CA THR A 87 5.91 3.02 8.08
C THR A 87 7.12 2.32 7.47
N ASN A 88 7.25 1.01 7.68
CA ASN A 88 8.23 0.16 6.98
C ASN A 88 7.69 -0.43 5.67
N LEU A 89 6.50 -0.02 5.22
CA LEU A 89 5.89 -0.55 4.01
C LEU A 89 6.58 -0.01 2.74
N THR A 90 6.68 -0.88 1.75
CA THR A 90 7.33 -0.59 0.47
C THR A 90 6.30 -0.45 -0.63
N CYS A 91 6.29 0.71 -1.28
CA CYS A 91 5.45 1.00 -2.44
C CYS A 91 6.28 1.05 -3.73
N ARG A 92 5.85 0.34 -4.78
CA ARG A 92 6.48 0.37 -6.10
C ARG A 92 5.45 0.49 -7.21
N ASN A 93 5.93 0.88 -8.39
CA ASN A 93 5.16 0.78 -9.61
C ASN A 93 5.89 0.01 -10.70
N ILE A 94 5.11 -0.59 -11.59
CA ILE A 94 5.62 -1.14 -12.84
C ILE A 94 4.68 -0.71 -13.97
N THR A 95 5.24 -0.08 -14.99
CA THR A 95 4.47 0.35 -16.16
C THR A 95 5.11 -0.20 -17.42
N GLY A 96 4.27 -0.60 -18.38
CA GLY A 96 4.73 -1.09 -19.68
C GLY A 96 5.52 -0.04 -20.46
N GLY A 97 6.18 -0.46 -21.55
CA GLY A 97 6.92 0.38 -22.52
C GLY A 97 8.06 1.24 -21.95
N HIS A 98 8.67 0.79 -20.86
CA HIS A 98 10.07 1.05 -20.53
C HIS A 98 10.89 -0.21 -20.80
N ASN A 99 12.22 -0.15 -20.62
CA ASN A 99 13.11 -1.30 -20.79
C ASN A 99 12.58 -2.52 -20.00
N TYR A 100 12.42 -3.64 -20.71
CA TYR A 100 11.84 -4.85 -20.15
C TYR A 100 12.66 -5.43 -18.98
N LEU A 101 14.00 -5.43 -19.11
CA LEU A 101 14.89 -5.92 -18.04
C LEU A 101 14.79 -5.07 -16.77
N LEU A 102 14.51 -3.77 -16.89
CA LEU A 102 14.23 -2.91 -15.73
C LEU A 102 12.91 -3.29 -15.06
N GLN A 103 11.87 -3.61 -15.83
CA GLN A 103 10.59 -4.08 -15.27
C GLN A 103 10.77 -5.41 -14.52
N VAL A 104 11.51 -6.35 -15.08
CA VAL A 104 11.87 -7.62 -14.40
C VAL A 104 12.68 -7.37 -13.13
N LYS A 105 13.63 -6.43 -13.17
CA LYS A 105 14.42 -6.06 -11.99
C LYS A 105 13.56 -5.42 -10.89
N GLU A 106 12.60 -4.57 -11.24
CA GLU A 106 11.66 -4.01 -10.27
C GLU A 106 10.73 -5.07 -9.68
N ALA A 107 10.23 -6.01 -10.51
CA ALA A 107 9.34 -7.09 -10.07
C ALA A 107 9.98 -8.02 -9.01
N LYS A 108 11.31 -8.14 -9.01
CA LYS A 108 12.07 -8.97 -8.07
C LYS A 108 12.41 -8.27 -6.75
N LYS A 109 12.08 -6.99 -6.59
CA LYS A 109 12.37 -6.25 -5.35
C LYS A 109 11.24 -6.43 -4.35
N ALA A 110 11.59 -6.39 -3.07
CA ALA A 110 10.65 -6.28 -1.96
C ALA A 110 9.58 -5.20 -2.22
N CYS A 111 8.31 -5.59 -2.12
CA CYS A 111 7.17 -4.73 -2.39
C CYS A 111 5.94 -5.20 -1.58
N ASP A 112 5.32 -4.29 -0.83
CA ASP A 112 4.06 -4.55 -0.11
C ASP A 112 2.87 -4.01 -0.90
N ILE A 113 3.03 -2.84 -1.53
CA ILE A 113 2.00 -2.18 -2.34
C ILE A 113 2.54 -1.96 -3.75
N LEU A 114 1.98 -2.65 -4.73
CA LEU A 114 2.39 -2.57 -6.13
C LEU A 114 1.31 -1.89 -6.97
N CYS A 115 1.66 -0.77 -7.60
CA CYS A 115 0.83 -0.11 -8.62
C CYS A 115 1.29 -0.52 -10.02
N ILE A 116 0.43 -1.14 -10.84
CA ILE A 116 0.84 -1.73 -12.10
C ILE A 116 -0.18 -1.51 -13.21
N THR A 117 0.31 -1.30 -14.45
CA THR A 117 -0.57 -1.34 -15.61
C THR A 117 -0.97 -2.78 -15.92
N SER A 118 -2.24 -3.04 -16.25
CA SER A 118 -2.76 -4.41 -16.53
C SER A 118 -1.89 -5.22 -17.50
N GLY A 119 -1.45 -4.61 -18.60
CA GLY A 119 -0.58 -5.29 -19.58
C GLY A 119 0.79 -5.69 -19.03
N ALA A 120 1.37 -4.88 -18.13
CA ALA A 120 2.64 -5.22 -17.48
C ALA A 120 2.48 -6.32 -16.44
N LEU A 121 1.36 -6.32 -15.70
CA LEU A 121 1.02 -7.37 -14.75
C LEU A 121 0.92 -8.72 -15.45
N PHE A 122 0.08 -8.82 -16.48
CA PHE A 122 -0.13 -10.07 -17.20
C PHE A 122 1.17 -10.60 -17.79
N LYS A 123 1.99 -9.71 -18.36
CA LYS A 123 3.31 -10.09 -18.90
C LYS A 123 4.23 -10.66 -17.81
N LEU A 124 4.45 -9.95 -16.72
CA LEU A 124 5.39 -10.38 -15.67
C LEU A 124 4.91 -11.60 -14.90
N HIS A 125 3.60 -11.72 -14.69
CA HIS A 125 3.01 -12.88 -14.01
C HIS A 125 3.13 -14.15 -14.85
N ASN A 126 2.76 -14.09 -16.14
CA ASN A 126 2.84 -15.27 -17.02
C ASN A 126 4.27 -15.72 -17.29
N GLU A 127 5.22 -14.79 -17.28
CA GLU A 127 6.65 -15.11 -17.41
C GLU A 127 7.28 -15.56 -16.08
N GLY A 128 6.52 -15.63 -14.97
CA GLY A 128 6.98 -16.12 -13.68
C GLY A 128 7.90 -15.15 -12.92
N PHE A 129 7.97 -13.88 -13.33
CA PHE A 129 8.75 -12.86 -12.64
C PHE A 129 8.02 -12.19 -11.48
N MET A 130 6.72 -12.46 -11.34
CA MET A 130 5.87 -11.93 -10.28
C MET A 130 4.89 -12.99 -9.79
N THR A 131 4.94 -13.25 -8.49
CA THR A 131 3.94 -14.07 -7.79
C THR A 131 2.95 -13.17 -7.04
N LEU A 132 1.72 -13.65 -6.87
CA LEU A 132 0.65 -12.99 -6.16
C LEU A 132 0.24 -13.75 -4.89
N ASN A 133 1.10 -14.64 -4.38
CA ASN A 133 0.78 -15.54 -3.25
C ASN A 133 0.53 -14.83 -1.91
N ARG A 134 0.89 -13.54 -1.79
CA ARG A 134 0.65 -12.73 -0.58
C ARG A 134 -0.50 -11.74 -0.75
N LEU A 135 -1.20 -11.78 -1.90
CA LEU A 135 -2.17 -10.75 -2.27
C LEU A 135 -3.44 -10.84 -1.40
N GLU A 136 -3.73 -9.78 -0.67
CA GLU A 136 -4.92 -9.63 0.18
C GLU A 136 -5.86 -8.52 -0.34
N TYR A 137 -5.29 -7.50 -0.99
CA TYR A 137 -6.05 -6.40 -1.58
C TYR A 137 -5.80 -6.29 -3.07
N LEU A 138 -6.88 -6.33 -3.85
CA LEU A 138 -6.86 -6.09 -5.28
C LEU A 138 -7.75 -4.90 -5.60
N VAL A 139 -7.16 -3.87 -6.20
CA VAL A 139 -7.86 -2.65 -6.63
C VAL A 139 -7.78 -2.55 -8.14
N PHE A 140 -8.94 -2.48 -8.78
CA PHE A 140 -9.06 -2.17 -10.21
C PHE A 140 -9.52 -0.73 -10.36
N ASP A 141 -8.60 0.15 -10.77
CA ASP A 141 -8.90 1.54 -11.07
C ASP A 141 -9.37 1.70 -12.50
N GLU A 142 -10.34 2.59 -12.68
CA GLU A 142 -11.00 2.79 -13.98
C GLU A 142 -11.38 1.46 -14.65
N ALA A 143 -11.98 0.55 -13.88
CA ALA A 143 -12.34 -0.81 -14.29
C ALA A 143 -13.08 -0.84 -15.64
N HIS A 144 -13.91 0.17 -15.92
CA HIS A 144 -14.60 0.34 -17.19
C HIS A 144 -13.63 0.44 -18.40
N SER A 145 -12.45 1.05 -18.22
CA SER A 145 -11.39 1.14 -19.22
C SER A 145 -10.54 -0.14 -19.26
N LEU A 146 -10.38 -0.82 -18.13
CA LEU A 146 -9.65 -2.09 -18.04
C LEU A 146 -10.40 -3.26 -18.70
N PHE A 147 -11.72 -3.29 -18.56
CA PHE A 147 -12.58 -4.36 -19.06
C PHE A 147 -13.30 -4.01 -20.36
N ARG A 148 -12.92 -2.91 -21.01
CA ARG A 148 -13.56 -2.48 -22.27
C ARG A 148 -13.34 -3.56 -23.35
N PRO A 149 -14.41 -4.12 -23.95
CA PRO A 149 -14.27 -5.04 -25.06
C PRO A 149 -13.70 -4.29 -26.28
N ALA A 150 -12.89 -4.98 -27.09
CA ALA A 150 -12.21 -4.38 -28.25
C ALA A 150 -13.16 -3.89 -29.37
N THR A 151 -14.47 -4.17 -29.26
CA THR A 151 -15.46 -4.01 -30.33
C THR A 151 -16.47 -2.88 -30.11
N GLU A 152 -16.35 -2.06 -29.07
CA GLU A 152 -17.19 -0.85 -28.90
C GLU A 152 -16.39 0.41 -29.26
N THR A 153 -16.47 0.80 -30.54
CA THR A 153 -16.09 2.12 -31.07
C THR A 153 -17.19 3.14 -30.87
#